data_AF-A0A9D1TD62-F1
#
_entry.id   AF-A0A9D1TD62-F1
#
_cell.length_a   1.000
_cell.length_b   1.000
_cell.length_c   1.000
_cell.angle_alpha   90.00
_cell.angle_beta   90.00
_cell.angle_gamma   90.00
#
_symmetry.space_group_name_H-M   'P 1'
#
loop_
_entity.id
_entity.type
_entity.pdbx_description
1 polymer ?
#
loop_
_entity_poly.entity_id
_entity_poly.type
_entity_poly.pdbx_seq_one_letter_code
_entity_poly.pdbx_strand_id
1 'polypeptide(L)'
;MEEFPQDWGEMRAADIDSVDIRDDFMFSYVMCNRQICTELLQCLLPEHKISRIEYYELGEDGTERPEDSSNRYAPLKIDTQKALAEAFNKRGVRLDVYIDDGKSVYNVEMQTTKQSGLSKRARLYQAHIDINQLRRGQYYDELRPSFVIFICTFDPFDEGRYLYSFRNVCRETGAELGDEAYKLFFNTAGTRGEISDSLRELLRYMNDPKNYPVAKTGLPLIRSIDEAVDEAKMND
;
A
#
# COMPACT_ATOMS: atom_id res chain seq x y z
N MET A 1 16.21 -15.48 -47.35
CA MET A 1 16.47 -16.05 -46.03
C MET A 1 17.15 -14.95 -45.23
N GLU A 2 16.35 -14.13 -44.56
CA GLU A 2 16.85 -13.27 -43.49
C GLU A 2 16.61 -14.06 -42.19
N GLU A 3 17.66 -14.26 -41.42
CA GLU A 3 17.62 -14.93 -40.14
C GLU A 3 16.87 -14.06 -39.13
N PHE A 4 15.83 -14.63 -38.49
CA PHE A 4 15.17 -14.01 -37.35
C PHE A 4 16.14 -13.99 -36.16
N PRO A 5 16.37 -12.84 -35.49
CA PRO A 5 17.24 -12.80 -34.32
C PRO A 5 16.64 -13.64 -33.18
N GLN A 6 17.44 -14.53 -32.61
CA GLN A 6 17.11 -15.40 -31.45
C GLN A 6 16.94 -14.64 -30.12
N ASP A 7 17.01 -13.31 -30.14
CA ASP A 7 17.25 -12.44 -28.98
C ASP A 7 15.97 -11.97 -28.24
N TRP A 8 14.79 -12.21 -28.82
CA TRP A 8 13.51 -11.73 -28.25
C TRP A 8 13.04 -12.49 -27.00
N GLY A 9 13.56 -13.70 -26.76
CA GLY A 9 13.26 -14.50 -25.57
C GLY A 9 14.12 -14.13 -24.36
N GLU A 10 15.40 -13.82 -24.57
CA GLU A 10 16.35 -13.46 -23.51
C GLU A 10 16.12 -12.02 -23.00
N MET A 11 15.73 -11.08 -23.88
CA MET A 11 15.35 -9.72 -23.49
C MET A 11 14.14 -9.65 -22.55
N ARG A 12 13.18 -10.58 -22.65
CA ARG A 12 11.99 -10.63 -21.76
C ARG A 12 12.29 -11.22 -20.38
N ALA A 13 13.15 -12.24 -20.32
CA ALA A 13 13.56 -12.85 -19.06
C ALA A 13 14.41 -11.89 -18.20
N ALA A 14 15.30 -11.13 -18.83
CA ALA A 14 16.14 -10.14 -18.14
C ALA A 14 15.35 -8.95 -17.57
N ASP A 15 14.18 -8.63 -18.14
CA ASP A 15 13.31 -7.55 -17.68
C ASP A 15 12.56 -7.95 -16.41
N ILE A 16 12.07 -9.20 -16.34
CA ILE A 16 11.31 -9.75 -15.19
C ILE A 16 12.17 -9.96 -13.95
N ASP A 17 13.43 -10.38 -14.12
CA ASP A 17 14.39 -10.57 -13.02
C ASP A 17 14.74 -9.25 -12.33
N SER A 18 14.51 -8.11 -13.00
CA SER A 18 14.80 -6.78 -12.47
C SER A 18 13.66 -6.17 -11.66
N VAL A 19 12.44 -6.73 -11.77
CA VAL A 19 11.24 -6.25 -11.07
C VAL A 19 11.32 -6.64 -9.60
N ASP A 20 10.94 -5.75 -8.68
CA ASP A 20 10.94 -6.00 -7.24
C ASP A 20 9.69 -5.39 -6.58
N ILE A 21 9.59 -5.47 -5.24
CA ILE A 21 8.44 -4.97 -4.48
C ILE A 21 8.13 -3.47 -4.66
N ARG A 22 9.08 -2.68 -5.18
CA ARG A 22 8.86 -1.27 -5.50
C ARG A 22 8.07 -1.09 -6.79
N ASP A 23 8.03 -2.12 -7.64
CA ASP A 23 7.15 -2.11 -8.79
C ASP A 23 5.69 -2.10 -8.33
N ASP A 24 4.96 -1.29 -9.06
CA ASP A 24 3.57 -0.99 -8.91
C ASP A 24 2.70 -2.27 -8.96
N PHE A 25 2.88 -3.12 -9.97
CA PHE A 25 2.12 -4.38 -10.08
C PHE A 25 2.53 -5.36 -8.98
N MET A 26 3.82 -5.49 -8.71
CA MET A 26 4.32 -6.38 -7.65
C MET A 26 3.82 -5.99 -6.27
N PHE A 27 3.83 -4.70 -5.94
CA PHE A 27 3.30 -4.21 -4.67
C PHE A 27 1.82 -4.58 -4.52
N SER A 28 1.00 -4.32 -5.54
CA SER A 28 -0.41 -4.71 -5.55
C SER A 28 -0.60 -6.22 -5.39
N TYR A 29 0.16 -7.04 -6.12
CA TYR A 29 0.10 -8.50 -6.04
C TYR A 29 0.43 -9.02 -4.64
N VAL A 30 1.53 -8.54 -4.04
CA VAL A 30 1.94 -8.96 -2.69
C VAL A 30 0.89 -8.55 -1.65
N MET A 31 0.28 -7.38 -1.83
CA MET A 31 -0.78 -6.89 -0.95
C MET A 31 -2.10 -7.66 -1.06
N CYS A 32 -2.29 -8.50 -2.09
CA CYS A 32 -3.38 -9.46 -2.17
C CYS A 32 -3.25 -10.57 -1.10
N ASN A 33 -2.03 -10.85 -0.64
CA ASN A 33 -1.82 -11.81 0.43
C ASN A 33 -2.22 -11.19 1.77
N ARG A 34 -3.38 -11.62 2.27
CA ARG A 34 -3.99 -11.12 3.52
C ARG A 34 -3.05 -11.16 4.72
N GLN A 35 -2.23 -12.21 4.83
CA GLN A 35 -1.30 -12.36 5.95
C GLN A 35 -0.18 -11.33 5.85
N ILE A 36 0.45 -11.21 4.68
CA ILE A 36 1.52 -10.23 4.42
C ILE A 36 1.00 -8.80 4.65
N CYS A 37 -0.18 -8.49 4.12
CA CYS A 37 -0.78 -7.17 4.25
C CYS A 37 -1.12 -6.83 5.71
N THR A 38 -1.65 -7.79 6.47
CA THR A 38 -1.92 -7.60 7.92
C THR A 38 -0.63 -7.35 8.70
N GLU A 39 0.41 -8.15 8.46
CA GLU A 39 1.71 -8.00 9.11
C GLU A 39 2.41 -6.70 8.74
N LEU A 40 2.32 -6.28 7.47
CA LEU A 40 2.83 -5.00 7.01
C LEU A 40 2.16 -3.85 7.76
N LEU A 41 0.83 -3.81 7.78
CA LEU A 41 0.10 -2.76 8.51
C LEU A 41 0.44 -2.78 10.00
N GLN A 42 0.53 -3.96 10.62
CA GLN A 42 0.90 -4.09 12.03
C GLN A 42 2.33 -3.58 12.30
N CYS A 43 3.26 -3.73 11.35
CA CYS A 43 4.62 -3.19 11.42
C CYS A 43 4.65 -1.67 11.27
N LEU A 44 3.85 -1.12 10.34
CA LEU A 44 3.72 0.32 10.12
C LEU A 44 3.00 1.03 11.28
N LEU A 45 2.05 0.34 11.93
CA LEU A 45 1.19 0.87 12.99
C LEU A 45 1.28 0.00 14.24
N PRO A 46 2.43 -0.05 14.95
CA PRO A 46 2.63 -0.98 16.06
C PRO A 46 1.65 -0.80 17.22
N GLU A 47 1.14 0.41 17.43
CA GLU A 47 0.16 0.72 18.47
C GLU A 47 -1.28 0.32 18.10
N HIS A 48 -1.54 0.01 16.83
CA HIS A 48 -2.87 -0.37 16.34
C HIS A 48 -2.94 -1.89 16.24
N LYS A 49 -3.86 -2.51 16.98
CA LYS A 49 -4.06 -3.96 16.96
C LYS A 49 -4.91 -4.37 15.77
N ILE A 50 -4.27 -4.92 14.76
CA ILE A 50 -4.92 -5.35 13.51
C ILE A 50 -5.05 -6.87 13.55
N SER A 51 -6.26 -7.37 13.82
CA SER A 51 -6.50 -8.81 13.98
C SER A 51 -6.92 -9.53 12.70
N ARG A 52 -7.56 -8.80 11.78
CA ARG A 52 -8.11 -9.32 10.52
C ARG A 52 -8.41 -8.13 9.63
N ILE A 53 -8.04 -8.21 8.36
CA ILE A 53 -8.34 -7.19 7.36
C ILE A 53 -9.34 -7.72 6.35
N GLU A 54 -10.28 -6.95 5.84
CA GLU A 54 -11.18 -7.35 4.74
C GLU A 54 -10.92 -6.46 3.53
N TYR A 55 -10.97 -7.09 2.35
CA TYR A 55 -10.91 -6.41 1.07
C TYR A 55 -12.35 -6.18 0.61
N TYR A 56 -12.60 -4.97 0.11
CA TYR A 56 -13.89 -4.57 -0.40
C TYR A 56 -13.80 -4.43 -1.92
N GLU A 57 -14.72 -5.08 -2.62
CA GLU A 57 -14.89 -4.94 -4.06
C GLU A 57 -16.04 -3.99 -4.36
N LEU A 58 -15.86 -3.08 -5.31
CA LEU A 58 -16.97 -2.35 -5.91
C LEU A 58 -17.77 -3.30 -6.81
N GLY A 59 -19.01 -3.56 -6.44
CA GLY A 59 -19.99 -4.23 -7.30
C GLY A 59 -20.30 -3.38 -8.53
N GLU A 60 -20.83 -4.01 -9.58
CA GLU A 60 -21.25 -3.34 -10.83
C GLU A 60 -22.29 -2.23 -10.61
N ASP A 61 -23.00 -2.26 -9.47
CA ASP A 61 -23.97 -1.26 -9.02
C ASP A 61 -23.34 -0.07 -8.26
N GLY A 62 -22.01 -0.04 -8.13
CA GLY A 62 -21.27 0.95 -7.35
C GLY A 62 -21.35 0.74 -5.84
N THR A 63 -21.87 -0.40 -5.37
CA THR A 63 -21.90 -0.75 -3.93
C THR A 63 -20.71 -1.63 -3.57
N GLU A 64 -19.96 -1.26 -2.53
CA GLU A 64 -18.88 -2.11 -2.04
C GLU A 64 -19.41 -3.30 -1.24
N ARG A 65 -18.95 -4.50 -1.59
CA ARG A 65 -19.30 -5.76 -0.91
C ARG A 65 -18.01 -6.45 -0.43
N PRO A 66 -18.03 -7.09 0.75
CA PRO A 66 -16.91 -7.92 1.18
C PRO A 66 -16.65 -8.99 0.13
N GLU A 67 -15.38 -9.23 -0.22
CA GLU A 67 -15.02 -10.36 -1.09
C GLU A 67 -15.59 -11.68 -0.55
N ASP A 68 -16.08 -12.53 -1.46
CA ASP A 68 -16.57 -13.86 -1.10
C ASP A 68 -15.41 -14.71 -0.55
N SER A 69 -15.36 -14.83 0.79
CA SER A 69 -14.36 -15.54 1.57
C SER A 69 -14.21 -17.05 1.27
N SER A 70 -14.96 -17.60 0.31
CA SER A 70 -14.96 -19.02 -0.03
C SER A 70 -13.74 -19.48 -0.85
N ASN A 71 -12.97 -18.57 -1.46
CA ASN A 71 -11.78 -18.95 -2.23
C ASN A 71 -10.48 -18.33 -1.69
N ARG A 72 -9.82 -19.05 -0.78
CA ARG A 72 -8.56 -18.62 -0.12
C ARG A 72 -7.34 -18.49 -1.05
N TYR A 73 -7.50 -18.82 -2.33
CA TYR A 73 -6.49 -18.70 -3.40
C TYR A 73 -7.12 -18.33 -4.75
N ALA A 74 -8.30 -17.68 -4.79
CA ALA A 74 -8.61 -16.94 -6.01
C ALA A 74 -7.57 -15.82 -6.10
N PRO A 75 -6.76 -15.71 -7.16
CA PRO A 75 -6.11 -14.42 -7.42
C PRO A 75 -7.23 -13.39 -7.37
N LEU A 76 -7.05 -12.37 -6.53
CA LEU A 76 -7.88 -11.17 -6.50
C LEU A 76 -8.24 -10.90 -7.95
N LYS A 77 -9.52 -11.02 -8.31
CA LYS A 77 -9.89 -10.91 -9.72
C LYS A 77 -9.40 -9.55 -10.15
N ILE A 78 -8.37 -9.54 -10.99
CA ILE A 78 -7.74 -8.32 -11.52
C ILE A 78 -8.82 -7.42 -12.16
N ASP A 79 -9.97 -7.99 -12.53
CA ASP A 79 -11.15 -7.30 -13.02
C ASP A 79 -11.89 -6.40 -12.01
N THR A 80 -11.83 -6.64 -10.69
CA THR A 80 -12.50 -5.79 -9.68
C THR A 80 -11.62 -4.62 -9.23
N GLN A 81 -10.30 -4.82 -9.17
CA GLN A 81 -9.35 -3.71 -9.16
C GLN A 81 -9.42 -2.91 -10.47
N LYS A 82 -9.71 -3.51 -11.63
CA LYS A 82 -9.93 -2.78 -12.89
C LYS A 82 -11.10 -1.82 -12.83
N ALA A 83 -12.28 -2.15 -12.30
CA ALA A 83 -13.40 -1.19 -12.34
C ALA A 83 -13.11 0.10 -11.55
N LEU A 84 -12.46 -0.07 -10.40
CA LEU A 84 -12.00 1.03 -9.57
C LEU A 84 -10.78 1.73 -10.22
N ALA A 85 -9.79 0.97 -10.72
CA ALA A 85 -8.65 1.45 -11.50
C ALA A 85 -9.03 2.07 -12.85
N GLU A 86 -10.20 1.80 -13.44
CA GLU A 86 -10.73 2.34 -14.70
C GLU A 86 -11.48 3.65 -14.45
N ALA A 87 -12.23 3.74 -13.36
CA ALA A 87 -12.75 5.01 -12.84
C ALA A 87 -11.59 5.95 -12.45
N PHE A 88 -10.50 5.38 -11.92
CA PHE A 88 -9.27 6.06 -11.56
C PHE A 88 -8.31 6.35 -12.74
N ASN A 89 -8.23 5.50 -13.76
CA ASN A 89 -7.41 5.71 -14.96
C ASN A 89 -7.93 6.88 -15.80
N LYS A 90 -9.22 7.20 -15.70
CA LYS A 90 -9.78 8.42 -16.29
C LYS A 90 -9.25 9.71 -15.63
N ARG A 91 -8.59 9.63 -14.46
CA ARG A 91 -8.00 10.78 -13.72
C ARG A 91 -6.55 10.57 -13.25
N GLY A 92 -5.93 9.40 -13.49
CA GLY A 92 -4.54 9.08 -13.15
C GLY A 92 -4.26 8.83 -11.66
N VAL A 93 -5.23 8.28 -10.91
CA VAL A 93 -5.20 8.22 -9.44
C VAL A 93 -5.18 6.77 -8.94
N ARG A 94 -4.00 6.21 -8.68
CA ARG A 94 -3.78 4.80 -8.33
C ARG A 94 -4.06 4.52 -6.84
N LEU A 95 -4.96 3.59 -6.48
CA LEU A 95 -5.12 3.10 -5.11
C LEU A 95 -4.61 1.66 -5.05
N ASP A 96 -3.51 1.40 -4.35
CA ASP A 96 -2.91 0.05 -4.33
C ASP A 96 -3.67 -0.93 -3.44
N VAL A 97 -4.10 -0.50 -2.25
CA VAL A 97 -4.84 -1.36 -1.31
C VAL A 97 -5.83 -0.55 -0.49
N TYR A 98 -7.07 -1.02 -0.40
CA TYR A 98 -8.11 -0.55 0.53
C TYR A 98 -8.44 -1.68 1.50
N ILE A 99 -8.34 -1.41 2.80
CA ILE A 99 -8.30 -2.41 3.85
C ILE A 99 -9.19 -1.94 5.00
N ASP A 100 -10.01 -2.83 5.53
CA ASP A 100 -10.87 -2.57 6.68
C ASP A 100 -10.65 -3.64 7.76
N ASP A 101 -10.33 -3.26 8.99
CA ASP A 101 -10.17 -4.22 10.11
C ASP A 101 -11.42 -4.37 11.01
N GLY A 102 -12.53 -3.80 10.58
CA GLY A 102 -13.78 -3.64 11.33
C GLY A 102 -13.81 -2.39 12.22
N LYS A 103 -12.66 -1.79 12.52
CA LYS A 103 -12.52 -0.64 13.43
C LYS A 103 -11.94 0.59 12.74
N SER A 104 -11.11 0.42 11.73
CA SER A 104 -10.42 1.47 10.97
C SER A 104 -10.30 1.08 9.51
N VAL A 105 -10.13 2.07 8.65
CA VAL A 105 -9.92 1.90 7.21
C VAL A 105 -8.53 2.39 6.81
N TYR A 106 -7.85 1.64 5.97
CA TYR A 106 -6.49 1.93 5.54
C TYR A 106 -6.42 1.97 4.03
N ASN A 107 -5.71 2.97 3.51
CA ASN A 107 -5.18 2.96 2.17
C ASN A 107 -3.66 2.98 2.25
N VAL A 108 -3.00 2.03 1.60
CA VAL A 108 -1.54 1.93 1.52
C VAL A 108 -1.12 2.06 0.07
N GLU A 109 -0.06 2.82 -0.19
CA GLU A 109 0.53 3.00 -1.51
C GLU A 109 2.05 3.02 -1.46
N MET A 110 2.70 2.36 -2.42
CA MET A 110 4.15 2.48 -2.64
C MET A 110 4.42 3.63 -3.63
N GLN A 111 5.29 4.57 -3.28
CA GLN A 111 5.64 5.70 -4.13
C GLN A 111 7.14 5.71 -4.43
N THR A 112 7.49 5.37 -5.67
CA THR A 112 8.90 5.24 -6.12
C THR A 112 9.49 6.49 -6.73
N THR A 113 8.64 7.42 -7.16
CA THR A 113 9.06 8.65 -7.85
C THR A 113 8.61 9.89 -7.10
N LYS A 114 9.48 10.92 -7.03
CA LYS A 114 9.13 12.21 -6.41
C LYS A 114 8.20 12.98 -7.34
N GLN A 115 6.89 12.82 -7.12
CA GLN A 115 5.85 13.53 -7.86
C GLN A 115 5.34 14.74 -7.06
N SER A 116 5.02 15.82 -7.78
CA SER A 116 4.37 16.98 -7.15
C SER A 116 2.97 16.62 -6.68
N GLY A 117 2.56 17.14 -5.51
CA GLY A 117 1.17 17.06 -5.06
C GLY A 117 0.80 15.83 -4.24
N LEU A 118 1.79 15.12 -3.67
CA LEU A 118 1.57 13.96 -2.79
C LEU A 118 0.56 14.28 -1.65
N SER A 119 0.64 15.45 -1.04
CA SER A 119 -0.32 15.90 -0.02
C SER A 119 -1.75 16.09 -0.56
N LYS A 120 -1.90 16.52 -1.82
CA LYS A 120 -3.21 16.65 -2.49
C LYS A 120 -3.78 15.28 -2.85
N ARG A 121 -2.93 14.33 -3.26
CA ARG A 121 -3.32 12.93 -3.49
C ARG A 121 -3.78 12.27 -2.19
N ALA A 122 -3.05 12.46 -1.10
CA ALA A 122 -3.45 11.98 0.22
C ALA A 122 -4.84 12.51 0.63
N ARG A 123 -5.13 13.79 0.33
CA ARG A 123 -6.47 14.37 0.57
C ARG A 123 -7.55 13.75 -0.33
N LEU A 124 -7.22 13.44 -1.58
CA LEU A 124 -8.16 12.78 -2.49
C LEU A 124 -8.50 11.37 -1.98
N TYR A 125 -7.50 10.60 -1.54
CA TYR A 125 -7.72 9.26 -0.98
C TYR A 125 -8.55 9.28 0.29
N GLN A 126 -8.29 10.24 1.18
CA GLN A 126 -9.12 10.47 2.36
C GLN A 126 -10.59 10.66 1.99
N ALA A 127 -10.88 11.55 1.03
CA ALA A 127 -12.26 11.81 0.61
C ALA A 127 -12.92 10.55 0.03
N HIS A 128 -12.18 9.71 -0.69
CA HIS A 128 -12.68 8.44 -1.20
C HIS A 128 -13.02 7.47 -0.07
N ILE A 129 -12.13 7.33 0.92
CA ILE A 129 -12.40 6.52 2.12
C ILE A 129 -13.67 7.02 2.82
N ASP A 130 -13.78 8.32 3.11
CA ASP A 130 -14.91 8.88 3.85
C ASP A 130 -16.26 8.66 3.13
N ILE A 131 -16.28 8.76 1.80
CA ILE A 131 -17.48 8.51 0.98
C ILE A 131 -17.90 7.04 1.05
N ASN A 132 -16.94 6.11 0.99
CA ASN A 132 -17.23 4.68 0.91
C ASN A 132 -17.55 4.06 2.29
N GLN A 133 -17.14 4.71 3.38
CA GLN A 133 -17.46 4.24 4.73
C GLN A 133 -18.93 4.39 5.12
N LEU A 134 -19.61 5.44 4.64
CA LEU A 134 -20.98 5.75 5.04
C LEU A 134 -22.00 5.29 4.01
N ARG A 135 -23.00 4.53 4.47
CA ARG A 135 -24.20 4.22 3.72
C ARG A 135 -25.24 5.34 3.87
N ARG A 136 -26.15 5.41 2.91
CA ARG A 136 -27.25 6.37 2.95
C ARG A 136 -28.04 6.25 4.26
N GLY A 137 -28.08 7.34 5.01
CA GLY A 137 -28.83 7.43 6.27
C GLY A 137 -28.01 7.21 7.55
N GLN A 138 -26.71 6.90 7.45
CA GLN A 138 -25.80 6.87 8.60
C GLN A 138 -25.36 8.28 9.02
N TYR A 139 -25.01 8.43 10.29
CA TYR A 139 -24.50 9.68 10.85
C TYR A 139 -22.99 9.81 10.67
N TYR A 140 -22.48 11.05 10.68
CA TYR A 140 -21.05 11.32 10.44
C TYR A 140 -20.12 10.86 11.57
N ASP A 141 -20.64 10.73 12.80
CA ASP A 141 -19.91 10.18 13.95
C ASP A 141 -19.76 8.65 13.88
N GLU A 142 -20.37 8.00 12.88
CA GLU A 142 -20.10 6.60 12.54
C GLU A 142 -18.88 6.43 11.62
N LEU A 143 -18.26 7.53 11.15
CA LEU A 143 -16.98 7.46 10.44
C LEU A 143 -15.93 6.84 11.36
N ARG A 144 -15.28 5.79 10.86
CA ARG A 144 -14.19 5.17 11.59
C ARG A 144 -12.87 5.87 11.29
N PRO A 145 -11.89 5.75 12.21
CA PRO A 145 -10.51 6.14 11.96
C PRO A 145 -10.03 5.69 10.59
N SER A 146 -9.35 6.58 9.89
CA SER A 146 -8.89 6.33 8.53
C SER A 146 -7.43 6.73 8.36
N PHE A 147 -6.69 5.91 7.62
CA PHE A 147 -5.25 6.06 7.43
C PHE A 147 -4.93 6.05 5.96
N VAL A 148 -4.38 7.15 5.45
CA VAL A 148 -3.74 7.18 4.14
C VAL A 148 -2.24 7.08 4.34
N ILE A 149 -1.65 5.99 3.86
CA ILE A 149 -0.28 5.60 4.13
C ILE A 149 0.49 5.53 2.80
N PHE A 150 1.56 6.31 2.71
CA PHE A 150 2.53 6.20 1.63
C PHE A 150 3.82 5.59 2.16
N ILE A 151 4.36 4.62 1.43
CA ILE A 151 5.71 4.11 1.59
C ILE A 151 6.54 4.70 0.44
N CYS A 152 7.36 5.69 0.73
CA CYS A 152 8.15 6.41 -0.27
C CYS A 152 9.57 5.87 -0.33
N THR A 153 10.04 5.52 -1.53
CA THR A 153 11.43 5.06 -1.74
C THR A 153 12.47 6.20 -1.77
N PHE A 154 12.06 7.38 -1.31
CA PHE A 154 12.81 8.63 -1.27
C PHE A 154 12.24 9.47 -0.13
N ASP A 155 12.94 10.55 0.24
CA ASP A 155 12.43 11.49 1.23
C ASP A 155 11.39 12.47 0.63
N PRO A 156 10.11 12.36 1.01
CA PRO A 156 9.07 13.19 0.40
C PRO A 156 9.09 14.65 0.88
N PHE A 157 9.72 14.95 2.01
CA PHE A 157 9.72 16.29 2.63
C PHE A 157 11.12 16.84 2.92
N ASP A 158 12.17 16.12 2.53
CA ASP A 158 13.57 16.53 2.65
C ASP A 158 14.00 16.84 4.10
N GLU A 159 13.39 16.18 5.10
CA GLU A 159 13.76 16.30 6.52
C GLU A 159 14.42 15.04 7.10
N GLY A 160 14.75 14.04 6.30
CA GLY A 160 15.45 12.81 6.69
C GLY A 160 14.72 11.92 7.71
N ARG A 161 13.43 12.17 8.02
CA ARG A 161 12.69 11.36 9.00
C ARG A 161 12.30 10.02 8.42
N TYR A 162 12.26 8.97 9.25
CA TYR A 162 11.68 7.67 8.86
C TYR A 162 10.16 7.74 8.67
N LEU A 163 9.47 8.56 9.47
CA LEU A 163 8.02 8.71 9.45
C LEU A 163 7.66 10.19 9.55
N TYR A 164 6.73 10.60 8.69
CA TYR A 164 6.01 11.86 8.78
C TYR A 164 4.54 11.59 9.03
N SER A 165 4.00 12.15 10.11
CA SER A 165 2.60 11.97 10.51
C SER A 165 1.88 13.32 10.48
N PHE A 166 0.74 13.38 9.80
CA PHE A 166 -0.05 14.61 9.66
C PHE A 166 -1.48 14.39 10.13
N ARG A 167 -2.00 15.41 10.84
CA ARG A 167 -3.36 15.52 11.40
C ARG A 167 -3.87 16.96 11.26
N ASN A 168 -5.18 17.13 11.36
CA ASN A 168 -5.77 18.47 11.44
C ASN A 168 -5.64 19.04 12.85
N VAL A 169 -5.18 20.28 12.96
CA VAL A 169 -5.00 20.98 14.23
C VAL A 169 -5.67 22.36 14.19
N CYS A 170 -6.14 22.82 15.34
CA CYS A 170 -6.55 24.20 15.53
C CYS A 170 -5.32 25.11 15.43
N ARG A 171 -5.35 26.07 14.51
CA ARG A 171 -4.22 26.99 14.27
C ARG A 171 -3.93 27.88 15.49
N GLU A 172 -4.96 28.24 16.24
CA GLU A 172 -4.88 29.19 17.36
C GLU A 172 -4.40 28.53 18.66
N THR A 173 -4.71 27.25 18.88
CA THR A 173 -4.39 26.54 20.15
C THR A 173 -3.41 25.39 19.98
N GLY A 174 -3.21 24.89 18.76
CA GLY A 174 -2.43 23.69 18.48
C GLY A 174 -3.14 22.38 18.85
N ALA A 175 -4.37 22.42 19.38
CA ALA A 175 -5.12 21.21 19.72
C ALA A 175 -5.50 20.42 18.46
N GLU A 176 -5.45 19.09 18.52
CA GLU A 176 -5.94 18.24 17.43
C GLU A 176 -7.46 18.38 17.28
N LEU A 177 -7.94 18.36 16.03
CA LEU A 177 -9.38 18.41 15.72
C LEU A 177 -10.12 17.16 16.20
N GLY A 178 -9.42 16.01 16.23
CA GLY A 178 -10.02 14.73 16.61
C GLY A 178 -10.95 14.15 15.54
N ASP A 179 -10.71 14.47 14.26
CA ASP A 179 -11.47 13.93 13.12
C ASP A 179 -10.99 12.54 12.65
N GLU A 180 -10.01 11.98 13.36
CA GLU A 180 -9.48 10.61 13.16
C GLU A 180 -9.02 10.30 11.72
N ALA A 181 -8.66 11.34 10.97
CA ALA A 181 -8.17 11.27 9.59
C ALA A 181 -6.64 11.43 9.55
N TYR A 182 -5.93 10.32 9.36
CA TYR A 182 -4.47 10.25 9.48
C TYR A 182 -3.79 10.14 8.12
N LYS A 183 -2.71 10.91 7.93
CA LYS A 183 -1.85 10.82 6.73
C LYS A 183 -0.43 10.53 7.16
N LEU A 184 0.09 9.38 6.73
CA LEU A 184 1.39 8.87 7.14
C LEU A 184 2.27 8.68 5.91
N PHE A 185 3.52 9.12 6.01
CA PHE A 185 4.52 8.94 4.96
C PHE A 185 5.75 8.29 5.58
N PHE A 186 5.97 7.03 5.22
CA PHE A 186 7.16 6.28 5.58
C PHE A 186 8.22 6.52 4.52
N ASN A 187 9.40 6.96 4.93
CA ASN A 187 10.52 7.24 4.06
C ASN A 187 11.57 6.14 4.23
N THR A 188 11.75 5.31 3.20
CA THR A 188 12.69 4.19 3.24
C THR A 188 14.16 4.64 3.26
N ALA A 189 14.43 5.87 2.80
CA ALA A 189 15.73 6.53 2.86
C ALA A 189 15.92 7.37 4.16
N GLY A 190 15.02 7.23 5.13
CA GLY A 190 15.08 7.93 6.40
C GLY A 190 16.36 7.61 7.20
N THR A 191 16.81 8.57 8.00
CA THR A 191 18.01 8.44 8.84
C THR A 191 17.81 8.89 10.28
N ARG A 192 16.68 9.55 10.58
CA ARG A 192 16.36 10.03 11.93
C ARG A 192 14.91 9.82 12.32
N GLY A 193 14.65 9.90 13.62
CA GLY A 193 13.35 9.60 14.22
C GLY A 193 13.32 8.21 14.85
N GLU A 194 12.41 8.05 15.80
CA GLU A 194 12.26 6.80 16.55
C GLU A 194 11.18 5.94 15.89
N ILE A 195 11.57 4.71 15.54
CA ILE A 195 10.73 3.65 15.02
C ILE A 195 11.25 2.32 15.57
N SER A 196 10.41 1.28 15.54
CA SER A 196 10.83 -0.06 15.95
C SER A 196 11.95 -0.61 15.05
N ASP A 197 12.77 -1.50 15.59
CA ASP A 197 13.86 -2.13 14.83
C ASP A 197 13.32 -2.93 13.64
N SER A 198 12.19 -3.63 13.83
CA SER A 198 11.50 -4.36 12.75
C SER A 198 11.05 -3.44 11.63
N LEU A 199 10.47 -2.28 11.94
CA LEU A 199 10.06 -1.31 10.93
C LEU A 199 11.29 -0.72 10.22
N ARG A 200 12.38 -0.42 10.96
CA ARG A 200 13.62 0.07 10.35
C ARG A 200 14.22 -0.95 9.38
N GLU A 201 14.22 -2.23 9.77
CA GLU A 201 14.70 -3.33 8.93
C GLU A 201 13.84 -3.50 7.67
N LEU A 202 12.50 -3.43 7.81
CA LEU A 202 11.56 -3.48 6.69
C LEU A 202 11.76 -2.31 5.71
N LEU A 203 11.89 -1.08 6.21
CA LEU A 203 12.15 0.09 5.39
C LEU A 203 13.49 -0.03 4.64
N ARG A 204 14.52 -0.60 5.29
CA ARG A 204 15.82 -0.87 4.65
C ARG A 204 15.68 -1.87 3.50
N TYR A 205 14.87 -2.93 3.67
CA TYR A 205 14.56 -3.87 2.59
C TYR A 205 13.83 -3.17 1.44
N MET A 206 12.75 -2.44 1.72
CA MET A 206 11.96 -1.75 0.69
C MET A 206 12.76 -0.67 -0.07
N ASN A 207 13.81 -0.10 0.55
CA ASN A 207 14.67 0.88 -0.11
C ASN A 207 15.53 0.27 -1.22
N ASP A 208 16.08 -0.91 -0.98
CA ASP A 208 17.00 -1.61 -1.88
C ASP A 208 16.79 -3.14 -1.83
N PRO A 209 15.65 -3.65 -2.33
CA PRO A 209 15.29 -5.06 -2.20
C PRO A 209 16.34 -5.97 -2.84
N LYS A 210 16.84 -5.57 -4.01
CA LYS A 210 17.81 -6.34 -4.81
C LYS A 210 19.11 -6.64 -4.07
N ASN A 211 19.62 -5.71 -3.27
CA ASN A 211 20.88 -5.90 -2.54
C ASN A 211 20.65 -6.30 -1.07
N TYR A 212 19.40 -6.47 -0.64
CA TYR A 212 19.09 -6.85 0.73
C TYR A 212 19.35 -8.34 0.97
N PRO A 213 20.08 -8.73 2.04
CA PRO A 213 20.39 -10.14 2.30
C PRO A 213 19.20 -10.87 2.97
N VAL A 214 18.16 -11.18 2.21
CA VAL A 214 16.90 -11.78 2.70
C VAL A 214 17.13 -13.04 3.53
N ALA A 215 18.05 -13.92 3.11
CA ALA A 215 18.38 -15.14 3.86
C ALA A 215 18.95 -14.91 5.29
N LYS A 216 19.39 -13.69 5.61
CA LYS A 216 19.96 -13.33 6.91
C LYS A 216 18.99 -12.55 7.80
N THR A 217 17.81 -12.18 7.28
CA THR A 217 16.85 -11.38 8.04
C THR A 217 16.23 -12.17 9.19
N GLY A 218 16.08 -11.52 10.35
CA GLY A 218 15.31 -12.07 11.46
C GLY A 218 13.81 -11.89 11.28
N LEU A 219 13.38 -10.98 10.39
CA LEU A 219 12.00 -10.57 10.22
C LEU A 219 11.25 -11.46 9.21
N PRO A 220 10.31 -12.34 9.64
CA PRO A 220 9.62 -13.26 8.74
C PRO A 220 8.87 -12.55 7.61
N LEU A 221 8.26 -11.40 7.90
CA LEU A 221 7.55 -10.59 6.91
C LEU A 221 8.38 -10.27 5.66
N ILE A 222 9.68 -9.96 5.81
CA ILE A 222 10.54 -9.67 4.66
C ILE A 222 10.67 -10.91 3.76
N ARG A 223 10.84 -12.09 4.35
CA ARG A 223 10.93 -13.34 3.58
C ARG A 223 9.63 -13.63 2.85
N SER A 224 8.48 -13.46 3.50
CA SER A 224 7.19 -13.68 2.87
C SER A 224 6.90 -12.70 1.75
N ILE A 225 7.31 -11.43 1.88
CA ILE A 225 7.21 -10.45 0.78
C ILE A 225 8.09 -10.89 -0.40
N ASP A 226 9.34 -11.27 -0.14
CA ASP A 226 10.29 -11.67 -1.17
C ASP A 226 9.84 -12.94 -1.92
N GLU A 227 9.38 -13.96 -1.17
CA GLU A 227 8.79 -15.18 -1.71
C GLU A 227 7.57 -14.87 -2.58
N ALA A 228 6.69 -13.96 -2.16
CA ALA A 228 5.51 -13.58 -2.94
C ALA A 228 5.87 -12.81 -4.23
N VAL A 229 6.94 -12.01 -4.23
CA VAL A 229 7.46 -11.38 -5.45
C VAL A 229 8.02 -12.43 -6.42
N ASP A 230 8.77 -13.41 -5.91
CA ASP A 230 9.32 -14.50 -6.73
C ASP A 230 8.20 -15.38 -7.32
N GLU A 231 7.17 -15.68 -6.53
CA GLU A 231 5.97 -16.39 -7.00
C GLU A 231 5.24 -15.61 -8.11
N ALA A 232 5.12 -14.28 -7.98
CA ALA A 232 4.49 -13.45 -9.00
C ALA A 232 5.23 -13.53 -10.34
N LYS A 233 6.57 -13.46 -10.31
CA LYS A 233 7.43 -13.56 -11.49
C LYS A 233 7.34 -14.90 -12.22
N MET A 234 7.08 -15.99 -11.50
CA MET A 234 6.95 -17.33 -12.09
C MET A 234 5.60 -17.59 -12.76
N ASN A 235 4.61 -16.72 -12.52
CA ASN A 235 3.24 -16.87 -13.02
C ASN A 235 2.91 -15.98 -14.24
N ASP A 236 3.87 -15.19 -14.74
CA ASP A 236 3.82 -14.38 -15.97
C ASP A 236 4.46 -15.09 -17.19
#